data_AF-A0A1Z2LDF8-F1
#
_entry.id   AF-A0A1Z2LDF8-F1
#
_cell.length_a   1.000
_cell.length_b   1.000
_cell.length_c   1.000
_cell.angle_alpha   90.00
_cell.angle_beta   90.00
_cell.angle_gamma   90.00
#
_symmetry.space_group_name_H-M   'P 1'
#
loop_
_entity.id
_entity.type
_entity.pdbx_description
1 polymer ?
#
loop_
_entity_poly.entity_id
_entity_poly.type
_entity_poly.pdbx_seq_one_letter_code
_entity_poly.pdbx_strand_id
1 'polypeptide(L)'
;MTERTPWPDTATGPGVVALTTGQALAAGRPDRIAALTRAAYRGSDPLPGLPVPDGAAETADRVRADVARGATVWLAHDHAGEPAGTLRVHARPDGAWEIGRVSVGPAARGGGVARALLRAVESAAAAHGVPVLRLDAVVERCLPPLYARLGFTPVHHWPSDDKPLTEVTMERRPGTPVDPRTPPWAAPDPDALCVRWLTTPAALVAVVGDDTAAVPGARLAGLDVWHGATSPQRAGLTERLAALGRRVGDTVIAFPSARAATRAHLMPRTVEPRLHAWCRFRPGAEPPLRALSAVPTAAVRCT
;
A
#
# COMPACT_ATOMS: atom_id res chain seq x y z
N MET A 1 5.43 18.19 -22.26
CA MET A 1 4.60 17.43 -21.30
C MET A 1 3.34 17.05 -22.06
N THR A 2 3.27 15.86 -22.65
CA THR A 2 2.09 15.43 -23.42
C THR A 2 0.92 15.23 -22.46
N GLU A 3 -0.16 15.99 -22.64
CA GLU A 3 -1.43 15.74 -21.95
C GLU A 3 -1.85 14.30 -22.25
N ARG A 4 -1.92 13.47 -21.21
CA ARG A 4 -2.38 12.09 -21.32
C ARG A 4 -3.89 12.10 -21.19
N THR A 5 -4.58 11.55 -22.18
CA THR A 5 -6.03 11.35 -22.13
C THR A 5 -6.39 10.50 -20.90
N PRO A 6 -7.34 10.94 -20.06
CA PRO A 6 -7.80 10.15 -18.92
C PRO A 6 -8.36 8.80 -19.37
N TRP A 7 -8.11 7.73 -18.61
CA TRP A 7 -8.77 6.45 -18.86
C TRP A 7 -10.28 6.60 -18.66
N PRO A 8 -11.13 6.07 -19.56
CA PRO A 8 -12.57 6.21 -19.45
C PRO A 8 -13.09 5.64 -18.12
N ASP A 9 -13.94 6.40 -17.42
CA ASP A 9 -14.47 6.08 -16.07
C ASP A 9 -15.68 5.12 -16.11
N THR A 10 -15.92 4.44 -17.24
CA THR A 10 -17.04 3.52 -17.39
C THR A 10 -16.69 2.14 -16.84
N ALA A 11 -17.61 1.57 -16.05
CA ALA A 11 -17.53 0.23 -15.45
C ALA A 11 -17.35 -0.91 -16.50
N THR A 12 -17.58 -0.58 -17.77
CA THR A 12 -17.40 -1.41 -18.98
C THR A 12 -16.74 -0.60 -20.11
N GLY A 13 -15.79 0.26 -19.79
CA GLY A 13 -14.98 0.93 -20.83
C GLY A 13 -14.26 -0.09 -21.72
N PRO A 14 -13.93 0.26 -22.98
CA PRO A 14 -13.47 -0.69 -24.01
C PRO A 14 -12.14 -1.42 -23.73
N GLY A 15 -11.56 -1.32 -22.54
CA GLY A 15 -10.24 -1.87 -22.21
C GLY A 15 -10.20 -3.03 -21.21
N VAL A 16 -11.11 -3.12 -20.24
CA VAL A 16 -10.97 -4.11 -19.14
C VAL A 16 -11.77 -5.38 -19.41
N VAL A 17 -11.11 -6.53 -19.39
CA VAL A 17 -11.72 -7.85 -19.59
C VAL A 17 -11.25 -8.85 -18.54
N ALA A 18 -12.18 -9.67 -18.04
CA ALA A 18 -11.87 -10.88 -17.30
C ALA A 18 -11.64 -12.02 -18.29
N LEU A 19 -10.50 -12.69 -18.20
CA LEU A 19 -10.17 -13.81 -19.08
C LEU A 19 -10.72 -15.11 -18.51
N THR A 20 -11.25 -15.97 -19.39
CA THR A 20 -11.45 -17.38 -19.06
C THR A 20 -10.10 -18.07 -18.85
N THR A 21 -10.10 -19.24 -18.19
CA THR A 21 -8.89 -20.06 -18.02
C THR A 21 -8.19 -20.34 -19.35
N GLY A 22 -8.95 -20.80 -20.36
CA GLY A 22 -8.40 -21.09 -21.70
C GLY A 22 -7.83 -19.84 -22.38
N GLN A 23 -8.49 -18.69 -22.20
CA GLN A 23 -7.95 -17.42 -22.65
C GLN A 23 -6.64 -17.08 -21.92
N ALA A 24 -6.60 -17.08 -20.60
CA ALA A 24 -5.40 -16.74 -19.82
C ALA A 24 -4.19 -17.63 -20.15
N LEU A 25 -4.43 -18.89 -20.50
CA LEU A 25 -3.42 -19.89 -20.85
C LEU A 25 -3.12 -20.00 -22.36
N ALA A 26 -3.76 -19.19 -23.21
CA ALA A 26 -3.50 -19.17 -24.64
C ALA A 26 -2.01 -18.91 -24.94
N ALA A 27 -1.51 -19.45 -26.05
CA ALA A 27 -0.10 -19.41 -26.43
C ALA A 27 0.50 -17.98 -26.29
N GLY A 28 1.62 -17.88 -25.56
CA GLY A 28 2.35 -16.63 -25.30
C GLY A 28 1.66 -15.63 -24.36
N ARG A 29 0.42 -15.87 -23.91
CA ARG A 29 -0.28 -14.94 -23.02
C ARG A 29 0.29 -14.88 -21.60
N PRO A 30 0.61 -16.01 -20.94
CA PRO A 30 1.28 -15.98 -19.65
C PRO A 30 2.61 -15.21 -19.68
N ASP A 31 3.37 -15.31 -20.78
CA ASP A 31 4.62 -14.57 -20.97
C ASP A 31 4.42 -13.07 -21.06
N ARG A 32 3.39 -12.62 -21.79
CA ARG A 32 3.02 -11.19 -21.88
C ARG A 32 2.53 -10.64 -20.55
N ILE A 33 1.68 -11.38 -19.83
CA ILE A 33 1.22 -11.01 -18.47
C ILE A 33 2.42 -10.87 -17.54
N ALA A 34 3.31 -11.86 -17.52
CA ALA A 34 4.49 -11.82 -16.69
C ALA A 34 5.42 -10.66 -17.06
N ALA A 35 5.62 -10.38 -18.35
CA ALA A 35 6.40 -9.23 -18.80
C ALA A 35 5.81 -7.89 -18.34
N LEU A 36 4.49 -7.72 -18.47
CA LEU A 36 3.78 -6.54 -18.00
C LEU A 36 3.90 -6.37 -16.47
N THR A 37 3.72 -7.45 -15.70
CA THR A 37 3.91 -7.43 -14.25
C THR A 37 5.36 -7.06 -13.88
N ARG A 38 6.37 -7.69 -14.49
CA ARG A 38 7.77 -7.32 -14.24
C ARG A 38 8.04 -5.85 -14.55
N ALA A 39 7.52 -5.34 -15.67
CA ALA A 39 7.67 -3.93 -16.05
C ALA A 39 6.96 -2.99 -15.07
N ALA A 40 5.78 -3.37 -14.58
CA ALA A 40 5.01 -2.59 -13.62
C ALA A 40 5.70 -2.50 -12.25
N TYR A 41 6.45 -3.52 -11.84
CA TYR A 41 7.10 -3.58 -10.52
C TYR A 41 8.55 -3.08 -10.50
N ARG A 42 9.27 -3.11 -11.62
CA ARG A 42 10.63 -2.52 -11.67
C ARG A 42 10.57 -1.01 -11.45
N GLY A 43 11.35 -0.53 -10.48
CA GLY A 43 11.45 0.90 -10.13
C GLY A 43 10.10 1.52 -9.73
N SER A 44 9.17 0.73 -9.18
CA SER A 44 7.86 1.22 -8.74
C SER A 44 7.89 1.88 -7.37
N ASP A 45 9.01 1.76 -6.65
CA ASP A 45 9.12 2.27 -5.29
C ASP A 45 9.06 3.80 -5.23
N PRO A 46 8.27 4.36 -4.30
CA PRO A 46 8.19 5.81 -4.14
C PRO A 46 9.46 6.41 -3.55
N LEU A 47 10.31 5.59 -2.93
CA LEU A 47 11.60 5.94 -2.35
C LEU A 47 12.59 4.80 -2.62
N PRO A 48 13.87 5.09 -2.93
CA PRO A 48 14.88 4.06 -3.13
C PRO A 48 15.21 3.33 -1.81
N GLY A 49 15.84 2.15 -1.92
CA GLY A 49 16.41 1.43 -0.77
C GLY A 49 15.54 0.35 -0.15
N LEU A 50 14.32 0.12 -0.65
CA LEU A 50 13.49 -1.01 -0.27
C LEU A 50 13.95 -2.31 -0.97
N PRO A 51 13.72 -3.49 -0.38
CA PRO A 51 13.91 -4.77 -1.06
C PRO A 51 13.15 -4.80 -2.38
N VAL A 52 13.72 -5.47 -3.40
CA VAL A 52 13.07 -5.61 -4.71
C VAL A 52 11.70 -6.29 -4.53
N PRO A 53 10.62 -5.75 -5.12
CA PRO A 53 9.32 -6.39 -5.03
C PRO A 53 9.31 -7.71 -5.79
N ASP A 54 8.61 -8.70 -5.25
CA ASP A 54 8.51 -10.06 -5.81
C ASP A 54 7.96 -10.07 -7.25
N GLY A 55 7.03 -9.18 -7.57
CA GLY A 55 6.46 -9.00 -8.91
C GLY A 55 7.50 -8.61 -9.97
N ALA A 56 8.65 -8.06 -9.59
CA ALA A 56 9.75 -7.80 -10.52
C ALA A 56 10.40 -9.09 -11.07
N ALA A 57 10.19 -10.21 -10.38
CA ALA A 57 10.64 -11.55 -10.76
C ALA A 57 9.50 -12.45 -11.28
N GLU A 58 8.38 -11.86 -11.75
CA GLU A 58 7.24 -12.63 -12.26
C GLU A 58 7.61 -13.51 -13.47
N THR A 59 7.06 -14.73 -13.54
CA THR A 59 7.29 -15.67 -14.66
C THR A 59 5.99 -16.18 -15.25
N ALA A 60 6.04 -16.65 -16.50
CA ALA A 60 4.91 -17.28 -17.15
C ALA A 60 4.39 -18.50 -16.38
N ASP A 61 5.29 -19.27 -15.76
CA ASP A 61 4.92 -20.45 -14.98
C ASP A 61 4.21 -20.10 -13.68
N ARG A 62 4.57 -18.99 -13.03
CA ARG A 62 3.83 -18.46 -11.88
C ARG A 62 2.43 -17.98 -12.28
N VAL A 63 2.31 -17.31 -13.43
CA VAL A 63 0.99 -16.94 -13.98
C VAL A 63 0.16 -18.19 -14.28
N ARG A 64 0.74 -19.20 -14.93
CA ARG A 64 0.07 -20.49 -15.19
C ARG A 64 -0.37 -21.17 -13.90
N ALA A 65 0.48 -21.19 -12.88
CA ALA A 65 0.19 -21.79 -11.58
C ALA A 65 -0.94 -21.06 -10.84
N ASP A 66 -0.98 -19.72 -10.88
CA ASP A 66 -2.09 -18.94 -10.32
C ASP A 66 -3.41 -19.31 -11.02
N VAL A 67 -3.43 -19.33 -12.35
CA VAL A 67 -4.61 -19.69 -13.14
C VAL A 67 -5.05 -21.13 -12.89
N ALA A 68 -4.11 -22.07 -12.78
CA ALA A 68 -4.41 -23.47 -12.44
C ALA A 68 -5.00 -23.62 -11.02
N ARG A 69 -4.64 -22.72 -10.09
CA ARG A 69 -5.26 -22.61 -8.76
C ARG A 69 -6.59 -21.82 -8.77
N GLY A 70 -7.14 -21.52 -9.94
CA GLY A 70 -8.42 -20.84 -10.08
C GLY A 70 -8.35 -19.31 -10.07
N ALA A 71 -7.18 -18.71 -10.33
CA ALA A 71 -7.12 -17.26 -10.50
C ALA A 71 -7.84 -16.80 -11.78
N THR A 72 -8.71 -15.81 -11.64
CA THR A 72 -9.23 -15.06 -12.79
C THR A 72 -8.27 -13.91 -13.10
N VAL A 73 -7.74 -13.87 -14.33
CA VAL A 73 -6.89 -12.77 -14.80
C VAL A 73 -7.76 -11.67 -15.37
N TRP A 74 -7.55 -10.44 -14.92
CA TRP A 74 -8.15 -9.25 -15.50
C TRP A 74 -7.08 -8.48 -16.28
N LEU A 75 -7.40 -8.06 -17.49
CA LEU A 75 -6.53 -7.27 -18.36
C LEU A 75 -7.18 -5.96 -18.74
N ALA A 76 -6.44 -4.87 -18.64
CA ALA A 76 -6.79 -3.58 -19.19
C ALA A 76 -6.00 -3.34 -20.48
N HIS A 77 -6.68 -3.00 -21.56
CA HIS A 77 -6.12 -2.66 -22.86
C HIS A 77 -6.30 -1.17 -23.13
N ASP A 78 -5.25 -0.52 -23.64
CA ASP A 78 -5.33 0.89 -24.05
C ASP A 78 -6.14 1.07 -25.35
N HIS A 79 -6.21 2.30 -25.85
CA HIS A 79 -6.94 2.63 -27.08
C HIS A 79 -6.37 1.95 -28.34
N ALA A 80 -5.12 1.50 -28.32
CA ALA A 80 -4.50 0.73 -29.40
C ALA A 80 -4.75 -0.79 -29.26
N GLY A 81 -5.42 -1.22 -28.19
CA GLY A 81 -5.67 -2.63 -27.90
C GLY A 81 -4.49 -3.32 -27.20
N GLU A 82 -3.47 -2.57 -26.77
CA GLU A 82 -2.29 -3.14 -26.11
C GLU A 82 -2.50 -3.27 -24.60
N PRO A 83 -2.02 -4.35 -23.95
CA PRO A 83 -2.14 -4.53 -22.50
C PRO A 83 -1.45 -3.41 -21.71
N ALA A 84 -2.25 -2.58 -21.04
CA ALA A 84 -1.81 -1.45 -20.20
C ALA A 84 -1.75 -1.80 -18.71
N GLY A 85 -2.49 -2.81 -18.27
CA GLY A 85 -2.49 -3.26 -16.89
C GLY A 85 -3.12 -4.64 -16.70
N THR A 86 -2.85 -5.24 -15.54
CA THR A 86 -3.41 -6.54 -15.15
C THR A 86 -3.56 -6.64 -13.64
N LEU A 87 -4.51 -7.44 -13.18
CA LEU A 87 -4.56 -7.97 -11.82
C LEU A 87 -5.06 -9.42 -11.87
N ARG A 88 -4.94 -10.12 -10.75
CA ARG A 88 -5.46 -11.49 -10.59
C ARG A 88 -6.38 -11.55 -9.38
N VAL A 89 -7.46 -12.32 -9.49
CA VAL A 89 -8.46 -12.49 -8.44
C VAL A 89 -8.58 -13.97 -8.08
N HIS A 90 -8.50 -14.30 -6.79
CA HIS A 90 -8.78 -15.62 -6.25
C HIS A 90 -10.06 -15.58 -5.42
N ALA A 91 -11.00 -16.47 -5.67
CA ALA A 91 -12.09 -16.73 -4.73
C ALA A 91 -11.54 -17.50 -3.52
N ARG A 92 -11.92 -17.09 -2.31
CA ARG A 92 -11.49 -17.69 -1.05
C ARG A 92 -12.62 -18.49 -0.38
N PRO A 93 -12.30 -19.47 0.48
CA PRO A 93 -13.32 -20.30 1.14
C PRO A 93 -14.33 -19.53 2.00
N ASP A 94 -13.93 -18.36 2.52
CA ASP A 94 -14.79 -17.43 3.27
C ASP A 94 -15.72 -16.58 2.36
N GLY A 95 -15.70 -16.85 1.04
CA GLY A 95 -16.47 -16.13 0.04
C GLY A 95 -15.82 -14.82 -0.43
N ALA A 96 -14.71 -14.38 0.16
CA ALA A 96 -14.01 -13.18 -0.28
C ALA A 96 -13.36 -13.36 -1.67
N TRP A 97 -13.23 -12.27 -2.40
CA TRP A 97 -12.38 -12.20 -3.57
C TRP A 97 -11.07 -11.50 -3.22
N GLU A 98 -9.97 -12.24 -3.25
CA GLU A 98 -8.65 -11.70 -3.00
C GLU A 98 -8.01 -11.22 -4.30
N ILE A 99 -7.59 -9.96 -4.30
CA ILE A 99 -7.00 -9.26 -5.43
C ILE A 99 -5.50 -9.20 -5.21
N GLY A 100 -4.75 -9.77 -6.15
CA GLY A 100 -3.30 -9.75 -6.16
C GLY A 100 -2.73 -9.16 -7.45
N ARG A 101 -1.43 -8.88 -7.42
CA ARG A 101 -0.61 -8.62 -8.62
C ARG A 101 -1.12 -7.45 -9.46
N VAL A 102 -1.69 -6.45 -8.80
CA VAL A 102 -2.13 -5.20 -9.43
C VAL A 102 -0.94 -4.53 -10.11
N SER A 103 -0.93 -4.56 -11.44
CA SER A 103 0.18 -4.17 -12.30
C SER A 103 -0.31 -3.15 -13.32
N VAL A 104 0.33 -2.00 -13.37
CA VAL A 104 0.11 -1.01 -14.43
C VAL A 104 1.44 -0.75 -15.14
N GLY A 105 1.43 -0.93 -16.46
CA GLY A 105 2.59 -0.70 -17.31
C GLY A 105 3.12 0.74 -17.14
N PRO A 106 4.44 0.96 -17.18
CA PRO A 106 5.03 2.28 -16.94
C PRO A 106 4.43 3.41 -17.79
N ALA A 107 4.13 3.14 -19.06
CA ALA A 107 3.55 4.11 -20.00
C ALA A 107 2.12 4.54 -19.62
N ALA A 108 1.38 3.69 -18.90
CA ALA A 108 -0.02 3.90 -18.55
C ALA A 108 -0.23 4.39 -17.10
N ARG A 109 0.85 4.59 -16.33
CA ARG A 109 0.77 5.09 -14.94
C ARG A 109 0.19 6.51 -14.91
N GLY A 110 -0.58 6.79 -13.86
CA GLY A 110 -1.28 8.07 -13.71
C GLY A 110 -2.50 8.26 -14.62
N GLY A 111 -2.75 7.35 -15.57
CA GLY A 111 -3.91 7.42 -16.46
C GLY A 111 -5.22 6.90 -15.85
N GLY A 112 -5.18 6.22 -14.70
CA GLY A 112 -6.37 5.64 -14.04
C GLY A 112 -6.58 4.14 -14.28
N VAL A 113 -5.66 3.44 -14.94
CA VAL A 113 -5.77 1.99 -15.25
C VAL A 113 -6.03 1.12 -14.01
N ALA A 114 -5.29 1.32 -12.92
CA ALA A 114 -5.50 0.55 -11.69
C ALA A 114 -6.91 0.76 -11.11
N ARG A 115 -7.43 1.99 -11.18
CA ARG A 115 -8.80 2.32 -10.76
C ARG A 115 -9.81 1.58 -11.64
N ALA A 116 -9.62 1.60 -12.97
CA ALA A 116 -10.52 0.92 -13.90
C ALA A 116 -10.54 -0.60 -13.67
N LEU A 117 -9.38 -1.23 -13.48
CA LEU A 117 -9.27 -2.65 -13.14
C LEU A 117 -10.02 -2.99 -11.85
N LEU A 118 -9.76 -2.24 -10.76
CA LEU A 118 -10.38 -2.50 -9.45
C LEU A 118 -11.90 -2.25 -9.47
N ARG A 119 -12.38 -1.22 -10.19
CA ARG A 119 -13.82 -0.98 -10.38
C ARG A 119 -14.50 -2.10 -11.17
N ALA A 120 -13.84 -2.65 -12.18
CA ALA A 120 -14.38 -3.76 -12.97
C ALA A 120 -14.51 -5.03 -12.11
N VAL A 121 -13.48 -5.33 -11.30
CA VAL A 121 -13.55 -6.42 -10.30
C VAL A 121 -14.67 -6.18 -9.31
N GLU A 122 -14.80 -4.97 -8.76
CA GLU A 122 -15.84 -4.63 -7.79
C GLU A 122 -17.25 -4.78 -8.38
N SER A 123 -17.45 -4.33 -9.62
CA SER A 123 -18.74 -4.45 -10.30
C SER A 123 -19.11 -5.91 -10.52
N ALA A 124 -18.15 -6.74 -10.94
CA ALA A 124 -18.37 -8.18 -11.05
C ALA A 124 -18.62 -8.83 -9.68
N ALA A 125 -17.87 -8.46 -8.65
CA ALA A 125 -18.04 -8.97 -7.30
C ALA A 125 -19.44 -8.64 -6.76
N ALA A 126 -19.91 -7.42 -6.94
CA ALA A 126 -21.28 -7.00 -6.57
C ALA A 126 -22.35 -7.83 -7.31
N ALA A 127 -22.18 -8.05 -8.62
CA ALA A 127 -23.10 -8.86 -9.42
C ALA A 127 -23.13 -10.34 -8.99
N HIS A 128 -22.04 -10.86 -8.44
CA HIS A 128 -21.94 -12.24 -7.93
C HIS A 128 -22.26 -12.36 -6.42
N GLY A 129 -22.71 -11.29 -5.77
CA GLY A 129 -23.02 -11.31 -4.34
C GLY A 129 -21.81 -11.53 -3.44
N VAL A 130 -20.60 -11.21 -3.91
CA VAL A 130 -19.37 -11.34 -3.13
C VAL A 130 -19.42 -10.39 -1.93
N PRO A 131 -19.20 -10.87 -0.70
CA PRO A 131 -19.34 -10.04 0.49
C PRO A 131 -18.18 -9.05 0.66
N VAL A 132 -16.96 -9.44 0.26
CA VAL A 132 -15.72 -8.70 0.54
C VAL A 132 -14.72 -8.86 -0.63
N LEU A 133 -14.14 -7.73 -1.04
CA LEU A 133 -12.87 -7.69 -1.77
C LEU A 133 -11.74 -7.52 -0.76
N ARG A 134 -10.67 -8.30 -0.91
CA ARG A 134 -9.49 -8.25 -0.05
C ARG A 134 -8.23 -8.05 -0.87
N LEU A 135 -7.27 -7.31 -0.37
CA LEU A 135 -5.92 -7.23 -0.92
C LEU A 135 -4.90 -7.01 0.18
N ASP A 136 -3.66 -7.38 -0.09
CA ASP A 136 -2.51 -7.04 0.76
C ASP A 136 -1.67 -5.95 0.11
N ALA A 137 -1.16 -5.04 0.94
CA ALA A 137 -0.38 -3.90 0.52
C ALA A 137 0.84 -3.69 1.42
N VAL A 138 2.02 -3.56 0.82
CA VAL A 138 3.24 -3.18 1.54
C VAL A 138 3.15 -1.71 1.94
N VAL A 139 3.21 -1.43 3.25
CA VAL A 139 3.01 -0.09 3.82
C VAL A 139 4.14 0.84 3.39
N GLU A 140 5.39 0.37 3.43
CA GLU A 140 6.60 1.11 3.08
C GLU A 140 6.59 1.62 1.63
N ARG A 141 5.85 0.95 0.74
CA ARG A 141 5.66 1.35 -0.67
C ARG A 141 4.58 2.42 -0.86
N CYS A 142 4.04 2.97 0.22
CA CYS A 142 2.98 3.98 0.23
C CYS A 142 1.72 3.52 -0.53
N LEU A 143 1.44 2.21 -0.52
CA LEU A 143 0.31 1.61 -1.22
C LEU A 143 -1.04 1.79 -0.50
N PRO A 144 -1.13 1.68 0.85
CA PRO A 144 -2.43 1.76 1.52
C PRO A 144 -3.21 3.05 1.23
N PRO A 145 -2.59 4.25 1.20
CA PRO A 145 -3.31 5.47 0.82
C PRO A 145 -3.79 5.53 -0.64
N LEU A 146 -3.31 4.66 -1.52
CA LEU A 146 -3.84 4.55 -2.88
C LEU A 146 -5.12 3.72 -2.89
N TYR A 147 -5.12 2.57 -2.21
CA TYR A 147 -6.30 1.71 -2.11
C TYR A 147 -7.41 2.32 -1.25
N ALA A 148 -7.06 3.07 -0.22
CA ALA A 148 -8.06 3.78 0.58
C ALA A 148 -8.84 4.85 -0.19
N ARG A 149 -8.23 5.50 -1.18
CA ARG A 149 -8.96 6.39 -2.11
C ARG A 149 -9.94 5.66 -3.02
N LEU A 150 -9.80 4.34 -3.13
CA LEU A 150 -10.73 3.44 -3.82
C LEU A 150 -11.71 2.79 -2.81
N GLY A 151 -11.66 3.22 -1.55
CA GLY A 151 -12.54 2.79 -0.46
C GLY A 151 -12.24 1.40 0.10
N PHE A 152 -10.99 0.96 0.02
CA PHE A 152 -10.49 -0.14 0.85
C PHE A 152 -10.06 0.39 2.23
N THR A 153 -10.36 -0.36 3.28
CA THR A 153 -10.01 0.00 4.66
C THR A 153 -9.00 -1.00 5.20
N PRO A 154 -7.91 -0.57 5.86
CA PRO A 154 -6.97 -1.50 6.48
C PRO A 154 -7.64 -2.23 7.65
N VAL A 155 -7.44 -3.55 7.73
CA VAL A 155 -8.03 -4.41 8.78
C VAL A 155 -6.98 -5.14 9.61
N HIS A 156 -5.80 -5.44 9.06
CA HIS A 156 -4.77 -6.17 9.78
C HIS A 156 -3.37 -5.87 9.25
N HIS A 157 -2.47 -5.39 10.12
CA HIS A 157 -1.05 -5.19 9.81
C HIS A 157 -0.21 -6.35 10.33
N TRP A 158 0.70 -6.85 9.51
CA TRP A 158 1.56 -7.99 9.85
C TRP A 158 2.98 -7.83 9.30
N PRO A 159 3.98 -8.41 9.98
CA PRO A 159 5.37 -8.37 9.53
C PRO A 159 5.61 -9.38 8.40
N SER A 160 6.17 -8.95 7.27
CA SER A 160 6.72 -9.90 6.28
C SER A 160 7.84 -10.75 6.91
N ASP A 161 7.81 -12.06 6.63
CA ASP A 161 8.78 -13.02 7.17
C ASP A 161 10.16 -12.90 6.49
N ASP A 162 10.18 -12.63 5.19
CA ASP A 162 11.39 -12.63 4.36
C ASP A 162 12.04 -11.24 4.23
N LYS A 163 11.30 -10.17 4.56
CA LYS A 163 11.76 -8.78 4.41
C LYS A 163 11.43 -7.97 5.66
N PRO A 164 12.22 -6.95 6.01
CA PRO A 164 11.93 -6.06 7.14
C PRO A 164 10.86 -5.02 6.77
N LEU A 165 9.74 -5.48 6.18
CA LEU A 165 8.61 -4.67 5.71
C LEU A 165 7.33 -5.05 6.44
N THR A 166 6.38 -4.14 6.53
CA THR A 166 5.04 -4.39 7.05
C THR A 166 4.05 -4.45 5.90
N GLU A 167 3.22 -5.48 5.92
CA GLU A 167 2.08 -5.60 5.03
C GLU A 167 0.79 -5.30 5.79
N VAL A 168 -0.21 -4.84 5.07
CA VAL A 168 -1.55 -4.61 5.61
C VAL A 168 -2.58 -5.24 4.69
N THR A 169 -3.44 -6.07 5.26
CA THR A 169 -4.65 -6.54 4.62
C THR A 169 -5.67 -5.41 4.62
N MET A 170 -6.25 -5.13 3.46
CA MET A 170 -7.28 -4.11 3.28
C MET A 170 -8.52 -4.73 2.65
N GLU A 171 -9.68 -4.31 3.13
CA GLU A 171 -10.97 -4.86 2.72
C GLU A 171 -11.91 -3.79 2.20
N ARG A 172 -12.79 -4.20 1.29
CA ARG A 172 -13.85 -3.36 0.75
C ARG A 172 -15.08 -4.20 0.50
N ARG A 173 -16.24 -3.74 0.97
CA ARG A 173 -17.53 -4.32 0.58
C ARG A 173 -17.94 -3.79 -0.81
N PRO A 174 -18.17 -4.66 -1.81
CA PRO A 174 -18.57 -4.21 -3.15
C PRO A 174 -19.80 -3.30 -3.13
N GLY A 175 -19.76 -2.22 -3.92
CA GLY A 175 -20.86 -1.28 -4.07
C GLY A 175 -20.99 -0.25 -2.94
N THR A 176 -20.13 -0.30 -1.92
CA THR A 176 -20.14 0.69 -0.83
C THR A 176 -19.58 2.03 -1.32
N PRO A 177 -20.30 3.16 -1.17
CA PRO A 177 -19.79 4.47 -1.56
C PRO A 177 -18.45 4.80 -0.88
N VAL A 178 -17.56 5.49 -1.59
CA VAL A 178 -16.30 5.99 -1.01
C VAL A 178 -16.58 7.30 -0.27
N ASP A 179 -16.32 7.35 1.04
CA ASP A 179 -16.32 8.60 1.79
C ASP A 179 -14.93 9.26 1.69
N PRO A 180 -14.78 10.40 1.00
CA PRO A 180 -13.49 11.07 0.83
C PRO A 180 -12.93 11.64 2.15
N ARG A 181 -13.73 11.70 3.22
CA ARG A 181 -13.31 12.17 4.55
C ARG A 181 -12.68 11.05 5.37
N THR A 182 -12.89 9.79 4.98
CA THR A 182 -12.30 8.65 5.70
C THR A 182 -10.78 8.69 5.58
N PRO A 183 -10.05 8.71 6.70
CA PRO A 183 -8.59 8.72 6.67
C PRO A 183 -8.08 7.45 6.00
N PRO A 184 -7.02 7.51 5.18
CA PRO A 184 -6.50 6.35 4.48
C PRO A 184 -5.75 5.34 5.35
N TRP A 185 -5.89 5.41 6.67
CA TRP A 185 -5.26 4.55 7.66
C TRP A 185 -6.23 4.29 8.83
N ALA A 186 -6.10 3.13 9.47
CA ALA A 186 -6.78 2.88 10.74
C ALA A 186 -6.12 3.66 11.87
N ALA A 187 -6.87 4.07 12.88
CA ALA A 187 -6.27 4.55 14.12
C ALA A 187 -5.46 3.41 14.75
N PRO A 188 -4.22 3.65 15.21
CA PRO A 188 -3.55 2.67 16.05
C PRO A 188 -4.30 2.50 17.38
N ASP A 189 -4.01 1.39 18.07
CA ASP A 189 -4.42 1.20 19.46
C ASP A 189 -3.95 2.40 20.31
N PRO A 190 -4.83 3.03 21.13
CA PRO A 190 -4.47 4.16 21.99
C PRO A 190 -3.25 3.92 22.88
N ASP A 191 -3.02 2.67 23.31
CA ASP A 191 -1.91 2.32 24.20
C ASP A 191 -0.62 1.95 23.44
N ALA A 192 -0.67 1.89 22.11
CA ALA A 192 0.49 1.52 21.32
C ALA A 192 1.54 2.64 21.30
N LEU A 193 2.80 2.23 21.39
CA LEU A 193 3.92 3.14 21.19
C LEU A 193 3.98 3.55 19.71
N CYS A 194 3.87 4.85 19.47
CA CYS A 194 3.97 5.43 18.15
C CYS A 194 5.34 6.07 17.90
N VAL A 195 5.90 5.91 16.70
CA VAL A 195 6.96 6.79 16.17
C VAL A 195 6.38 7.60 15.02
N ARG A 196 6.25 8.91 15.22
CA ARG A 196 5.73 9.83 14.21
C ARG A 196 6.90 10.39 13.40
N TRP A 197 6.89 10.13 12.10
CA TRP A 197 7.88 10.66 11.18
C TRP A 197 7.36 11.93 10.52
N LEU A 198 8.05 13.03 10.77
CA LEU A 198 7.67 14.37 10.34
C LEU A 198 8.70 14.91 9.35
N THR A 199 8.25 15.38 8.20
CA THR A 199 9.11 16.07 7.24
C THR A 199 8.99 17.58 7.41
N THR A 200 10.14 18.26 7.42
CA THR A 200 10.27 19.72 7.38
C THR A 200 11.13 20.10 6.17
N PRO A 201 11.25 21.39 5.81
CA PRO A 201 12.20 21.80 4.79
C PRO A 201 13.67 21.47 5.11
N ALA A 202 14.02 21.37 6.40
CA ALA A 202 15.40 21.23 6.86
C ALA A 202 15.80 19.79 7.22
N ALA A 203 14.85 18.96 7.64
CA ALA A 203 15.14 17.63 8.17
C ALA A 203 13.91 16.70 8.18
N LEU A 204 14.18 15.40 8.29
CA LEU A 204 13.22 14.43 8.77
C LEU A 204 13.34 14.33 10.30
N VAL A 205 12.22 14.29 11.01
CA VAL A 205 12.19 14.22 12.48
C VAL A 205 11.37 13.00 12.90
N ALA A 206 11.89 12.21 13.83
CA ALA A 206 11.14 11.18 14.53
C ALA A 206 10.73 11.70 15.91
N VAL A 207 9.46 11.50 16.26
CA VAL A 207 8.92 11.77 17.60
C VAL A 207 8.44 10.45 18.18
N VAL A 208 9.01 10.04 19.32
CA VAL A 208 8.69 8.78 19.99
C VAL A 208 7.62 9.03 21.08
N GLY A 209 6.42 8.50 20.88
CA GLY A 209 5.27 8.75 21.73
C GLY A 209 4.43 9.94 21.28
N ASP A 210 3.59 10.44 22.19
CA ASP A 210 2.49 11.38 21.88
C ASP A 210 2.83 12.85 22.11
N ASP A 211 4.01 13.14 22.66
CA ASP A 211 4.51 14.51 22.79
C ASP A 211 4.88 15.05 21.42
N THR A 212 3.85 15.51 20.72
CA THR A 212 3.95 16.11 19.40
C THR A 212 4.08 17.61 19.50
N ALA A 213 4.64 18.19 20.58
CA ALA A 213 4.93 19.62 20.70
C ALA A 213 5.42 20.15 19.35
N ALA A 214 4.51 20.82 18.64
CA ALA A 214 4.43 20.72 17.20
C ALA A 214 5.63 21.35 16.55
N VAL A 215 6.41 20.57 15.80
CA VAL A 215 7.41 21.12 14.87
C VAL A 215 6.62 21.96 13.85
N PRO A 216 6.64 23.31 13.92
CA PRO A 216 5.72 24.13 13.14
C PRO A 216 5.96 23.91 11.64
N GLY A 217 4.88 23.78 10.85
CA GLY A 217 4.96 23.54 9.42
C GLY A 217 5.37 22.11 9.02
N ALA A 218 5.54 21.20 9.97
CA ALA A 218 5.86 19.81 9.67
C ALA A 218 4.67 19.04 9.06
N ARG A 219 4.99 18.11 8.15
CA ARG A 219 4.00 17.21 7.53
C ARG A 219 4.29 15.76 7.92
N LEU A 220 3.26 14.94 7.99
CA LEU A 220 3.39 13.54 8.38
C LEU A 220 3.92 12.71 7.21
N ALA A 221 5.17 12.28 7.29
CA ALA A 221 5.77 11.36 6.33
C ALA A 221 5.34 9.90 6.57
N GLY A 222 5.06 9.54 7.83
CA GLY A 222 4.57 8.23 8.21
C GLY A 222 4.41 8.04 9.71
N LEU A 223 3.85 6.90 10.08
CA LEU A 223 3.65 6.45 11.45
C LEU A 223 4.14 5.01 11.58
N ASP A 224 4.86 4.74 12.66
CA ASP A 224 5.18 3.37 13.10
C ASP A 224 4.53 3.07 14.43
N VAL A 225 4.19 1.81 14.63
CA VAL A 225 3.43 1.34 15.78
C VAL A 225 4.09 0.10 16.36
N TRP A 226 4.25 0.11 17.68
CA TRP A 226 4.63 -1.05 18.48
C TRP A 226 3.59 -1.26 19.58
N HIS A 227 2.75 -2.28 19.39
CA HIS A 227 1.73 -2.68 20.36
C HIS A 227 2.36 -3.31 21.62
N GLY A 228 1.84 -2.94 22.80
CA GLY A 228 2.27 -3.51 24.08
C GLY A 228 3.69 -3.14 24.52
N ALA A 229 4.29 -2.09 23.96
CA ALA A 229 5.62 -1.65 24.35
C ALA A 229 5.62 -1.05 25.76
N THR A 230 6.49 -1.56 26.62
CA THR A 230 6.70 -1.08 27.99
C THR A 230 7.55 0.21 28.01
N SER A 231 7.55 0.94 29.13
CA SER A 231 8.37 2.15 29.28
C SER A 231 9.88 1.91 29.07
N PRO A 232 10.51 0.83 29.59
CA PRO A 232 11.90 0.50 29.26
C PRO A 232 12.13 0.22 27.77
N GLN A 233 11.18 -0.43 27.09
CA GLN A 233 11.27 -0.68 25.65
C GLN A 233 11.17 0.61 24.83
N ARG A 234 10.30 1.54 25.24
CA ARG A 234 10.21 2.90 24.67
C ARG A 234 11.54 3.65 24.80
N ALA A 235 12.14 3.63 26.00
CA ALA A 235 13.43 4.27 26.23
C ALA A 235 14.51 3.64 25.34
N GLY A 236 14.58 2.31 25.29
CA GLY A 236 15.52 1.59 24.42
C GLY A 236 15.35 1.89 22.93
N LEU A 237 14.11 2.00 22.44
CA LEU A 237 13.83 2.41 21.05
C LEU A 237 14.32 3.85 20.78
N THR A 238 14.08 4.75 21.73
CA THR A 238 14.51 6.15 21.63
C THR A 238 16.02 6.25 21.49
N GLU A 239 16.78 5.50 22.31
CA GLU A 239 18.25 5.46 22.21
C GLU A 239 18.73 4.86 20.87
N ARG A 240 18.09 3.79 20.38
CA ARG A 240 18.42 3.21 19.06
C ARG A 240 18.20 4.22 17.93
N LEU A 241 17.12 4.99 17.96
CA LEU A 241 16.87 6.04 16.97
C LEU A 241 17.86 7.21 17.12
N ALA A 242 18.18 7.61 18.36
CA ALA A 242 19.15 8.67 18.64
C ALA A 242 20.55 8.32 18.15
N ALA A 243 20.96 7.05 18.19
CA ALA A 243 22.22 6.58 17.63
C ALA A 243 22.29 6.70 16.08
N LEU A 244 21.16 6.80 15.40
CA LEU A 244 21.05 6.94 13.95
C LEU A 244 20.80 8.38 13.50
N GLY A 245 20.64 9.32 14.44
CA GLY A 245 20.29 10.71 14.17
C GLY A 245 20.91 11.66 15.21
N ARG A 246 20.33 12.85 15.35
CA ARG A 246 20.70 13.82 16.39
C ARG A 246 19.54 13.98 17.35
N ARG A 247 19.73 13.64 18.62
CA ARG A 247 18.75 13.93 19.66
C ARG A 247 18.63 15.44 19.83
N VAL A 248 17.40 15.95 19.77
CA VAL A 248 17.08 17.38 19.91
C VAL A 248 16.05 17.66 21.01
N GLY A 249 15.54 16.60 21.64
CA GLY A 249 14.70 16.64 22.83
C GLY A 249 14.61 15.23 23.43
N ASP A 250 13.83 15.08 24.51
CA ASP A 250 13.74 13.81 25.25
C ASP A 250 13.23 12.67 24.35
N THR A 251 12.26 12.96 23.49
CA THR A 251 11.62 11.99 22.58
C THR A 251 11.78 12.36 21.10
N VAL A 252 12.59 13.38 20.80
CA VAL A 252 12.69 13.98 19.47
C VAL A 252 14.08 13.78 18.88
N ILE A 253 14.12 13.15 17.70
CA ILE A 253 15.34 12.83 16.98
C ILE A 253 15.27 13.45 15.58
N ALA A 254 16.22 14.32 15.26
CA ALA A 254 16.37 14.91 13.94
C ALA A 254 17.36 14.10 13.09
N PHE A 255 16.96 13.79 11.86
CA PHE A 255 17.79 13.12 10.86
C PHE A 255 18.18 14.16 9.80
N PRO A 256 19.49 14.46 9.64
CA PRO A 256 19.95 15.46 8.69
C PRO A 256 19.78 15.00 7.23
N SER A 257 19.69 13.70 7.01
CA SER A 257 19.46 13.10 5.70
C SER A 257 18.02 13.26 5.24
N ALA A 258 17.84 13.38 3.92
CA ALA A 258 16.51 13.28 3.31
C ALA A 258 15.86 11.93 3.66
N ARG A 259 14.54 11.90 3.74
CA ARG A 259 13.79 10.68 4.10
C ARG A 259 14.11 9.45 3.24
N ALA A 260 14.51 9.66 1.99
CA ALA A 260 14.93 8.60 1.05
C ALA A 260 16.24 7.91 1.47
N ALA A 261 17.06 8.55 2.30
CA ALA A 261 18.32 8.03 2.81
C ALA A 261 18.23 7.57 4.28
N THR A 262 17.09 7.79 4.94
CA THR A 262 16.90 7.43 6.35
C THR A 262 16.30 6.02 6.45
N ARG A 263 17.16 5.00 6.54
CA ARG A 263 16.73 3.59 6.61
C ARG A 263 15.77 3.29 7.76
N ALA A 264 15.96 3.93 8.92
CA ALA A 264 15.08 3.81 10.08
C ALA A 264 13.62 4.22 9.77
N HIS A 265 13.42 5.21 8.90
CA HIS A 265 12.10 5.61 8.43
C HIS A 265 11.57 4.68 7.34
N LEU A 266 12.44 4.26 6.41
CA LEU A 266 12.03 3.41 5.29
C LEU A 266 11.64 2.01 5.73
N MET A 267 12.35 1.43 6.69
CA MET A 267 12.17 0.05 7.15
C MET A 267 12.34 0.00 8.68
N PRO A 268 11.32 0.41 9.45
CA PRO A 268 11.41 0.54 10.91
C PRO A 268 11.76 -0.77 11.61
N ARG A 269 11.37 -1.90 11.02
CA ARG A 269 11.71 -3.25 11.50
C ARG A 269 13.21 -3.56 11.50
N THR A 270 14.04 -2.75 10.83
CA THR A 270 15.51 -2.84 10.93
C THR A 270 16.08 -2.20 12.19
N VAL A 271 15.31 -1.35 12.88
CA VAL A 271 15.66 -0.73 14.17
C VAL A 271 15.09 -1.55 15.33
N GLU A 272 13.86 -2.02 15.17
CA GLU A 272 13.16 -2.86 16.14
C GLU A 272 12.20 -3.80 15.39
N PRO A 273 12.40 -5.13 15.43
CA PRO A 273 11.56 -6.07 14.68
C PRO A 273 10.05 -5.97 14.92
N ARG A 274 9.64 -5.52 16.12
CA ARG A 274 8.22 -5.32 16.50
C ARG A 274 7.64 -3.96 16.09
N LEU A 275 8.45 -3.07 15.53
CA LEU A 275 8.02 -1.73 15.11
C LEU A 275 7.48 -1.80 13.68
N HIS A 276 6.16 -1.90 13.55
CA HIS A 276 5.48 -2.04 12.26
C HIS A 276 5.29 -0.68 11.60
N ALA A 277 5.52 -0.60 10.29
CA ALA A 277 5.09 0.57 9.53
C ALA A 277 3.56 0.57 9.46
N TRP A 278 2.93 1.61 10.00
CA TRP A 278 1.48 1.71 10.07
C TRP A 278 0.90 2.49 8.89
N CYS A 279 1.56 3.59 8.52
CA CYS A 279 1.29 4.33 7.29
C CYS A 279 2.57 5.00 6.75
N ARG A 280 2.62 5.18 5.42
CA ARG A 280 3.62 5.97 4.70
C ARG A 280 2.98 6.76 3.58
N PHE A 281 3.49 7.97 3.34
CA PHE A 281 2.99 8.86 2.29
C PHE A 281 4.06 9.11 1.24
N ARG A 282 3.63 9.18 -0.03
CA ARG A 282 4.52 9.54 -1.15
C ARG A 282 5.05 10.97 -0.99
N PRO A 283 6.22 11.29 -1.57
CA PRO A 283 6.74 12.66 -1.54
C PRO A 283 5.71 13.62 -2.15
N GLY A 284 5.36 14.67 -1.42
CA GLY A 284 4.37 15.67 -1.85
C GLY A 284 2.91 15.30 -1.56
N ALA A 285 2.64 14.13 -0.96
CA ALA A 285 1.31 13.68 -0.57
C ALA A 285 1.13 13.60 0.96
N GLU A 286 2.02 14.23 1.73
CA GLU A 286 2.03 14.20 3.19
C GLU A 286 0.91 15.08 3.77
N PRO A 287 0.02 14.51 4.61
CA PRO A 287 -1.00 15.30 5.28
C PRO A 287 -0.39 16.18 6.39
N PRO A 288 -1.08 17.25 6.79
CA PRO A 288 -0.71 17.99 8.00
C PRO A 288 -0.82 17.10 9.24
N LEU A 289 0.02 17.36 10.26
CA LEU A 289 0.11 16.53 11.47
C LEU A 289 -1.24 16.32 12.19
N ARG A 290 -2.12 17.33 12.19
CA ARG A 290 -3.45 17.28 12.82
C ARG A 290 -4.39 16.22 12.22
N ALA A 291 -4.07 15.64 11.06
CA ALA A 291 -4.89 14.61 10.43
C ALA A 291 -4.95 13.29 11.24
N LEU A 292 -3.99 13.03 12.13
CA LEU A 292 -3.99 11.81 12.95
C LEU A 292 -5.07 11.82 14.05
N SER A 293 -5.50 13.00 14.51
CA SER A 293 -6.48 13.16 15.59
C SER A 293 -7.94 13.02 15.15
N ALA A 294 -8.18 12.84 13.85
CA ALA A 294 -9.51 12.90 13.24
C ALA A 294 -10.13 11.53 12.92
N VAL A 295 -9.51 10.42 13.36
CA VAL A 295 -10.03 9.07 13.13
C VAL A 295 -10.94 8.68 14.28
N PRO A 296 -12.27 8.51 14.09
CA PRO A 296 -13.14 7.99 15.14
C PRO A 296 -12.72 6.57 15.49
N THR A 297 -12.69 6.27 16.79
CA THR A 297 -12.46 4.94 17.37
C THR A 297 -13.65 4.01 17.07
N ALA A 298 -13.97 3.78 15.80
CA ALA A 298 -15.07 2.90 15.43
C ALA A 298 -14.59 1.44 15.45
N ALA A 299 -14.75 0.84 16.64
CA ALA A 299 -14.86 -0.59 16.94
C ALA A 299 -14.33 -1.57 15.88
N VAL A 300 -13.11 -2.05 16.12
CA VAL A 300 -12.70 -3.39 15.70
C VAL A 300 -13.71 -4.37 16.31
N ARG A 301 -14.68 -4.82 15.52
CA ARG A 301 -15.46 -6.02 15.86
C ARG A 301 -14.77 -7.20 15.20
N CYS A 302 -13.90 -7.85 15.96
CA CYS A 302 -13.58 -9.24 15.74
C CYS A 302 -14.73 -10.09 16.31
N THR A 303 -15.48 -10.75 15.43
CA THR A 303 -16.12 -12.04 15.65
C THR A 303 -16.09 -12.78 14.33
#